data_AF-A0A3N4ZDB4-F1
#
_entry.id   AF-A0A3N4ZDB4-F1
#
_cell.length_a   1.000
_cell.length_b   1.000
_cell.length_c   1.000
_cell.angle_alpha   90.00
_cell.angle_beta   90.00
_cell.angle_gamma   90.00
#
_symmetry.space_group_name_H-M   'P 1'
#
loop_
_entity.id
_entity.type
_entity.pdbx_description
1 polymer ?
#
loop_
_entity_poly.entity_id
_entity_poly.type
_entity_poly.pdbx_seq_one_letter_code
_entity_poly.pdbx_strand_id
1 'polypeptide(L)'
;MGIPVDRESNTLTAPRPDHRTGRPAGGPVPFAATAVEVAGDPEDGPHLLYRAARRLCEAAGPDAVLTHAGGELTARLEPGLHAAMYVSTEMRRDGAGSPLLRLNLRLAGQGRTPSPASLEHWAEIWHRQPLSPHEVVRVAGELPLMSAAVERLRPGRPLEGFAVLVTGHFLTDLVHLVGCLAELGAPLDAMTVLRKDYAYQWRHRVHGHLVEQGVRVVDAGDPAAVREHTERARRRGLRCLALDDGGYVAPALLDRARAGEPAPAGAGEWAGVVEQTMSGIYKLQGREPELPFPVFSVAQSRLKGRIESYWIAEKAVTTALELLPAVKIEGQPALVVGYGNVGAHIAALLTQRRMRVAVHDADILQLIDAHESGYVTDRDLPALLDRHEPLLVFGVTGRTSMSTREFRSLRRPAYLASVSSRDIEFDLPALEALAEGDPVERPCSRTHVLPGGVDVTVLAGGRPVNFHETDSISNLHSDLVYAGMLTGACAVATRPAPPGLDRAWADAVLEESGLLQDYYDRYGPHARVTVRTAGSAARTAR
;
A
#
# COMPACT_ATOMS: atom_id res chain seq x y z
N MET A 1 -0.44 7.65 -27.64
CA MET A 1 -0.10 9.03 -27.23
C MET A 1 -0.08 9.05 -25.71
N GLY A 2 1.10 8.92 -25.11
CA GLY A 2 1.27 8.93 -23.66
C GLY A 2 1.09 10.35 -23.13
N ILE A 3 0.21 10.52 -22.15
CA ILE A 3 0.12 11.73 -21.36
C ILE A 3 1.39 11.79 -20.50
N PRO A 4 2.16 12.89 -20.51
CA PRO A 4 3.26 13.01 -19.58
C PRO A 4 2.67 13.19 -18.18
N VAL A 5 2.87 12.19 -17.32
CA VAL A 5 2.65 12.35 -15.88
C VAL A 5 3.78 13.25 -15.40
N ASP A 6 3.52 14.54 -15.26
CA ASP A 6 4.41 15.45 -14.51
C ASP A 6 4.52 14.85 -13.10
N ARG A 7 5.71 14.32 -12.78
CA ARG A 7 6.01 13.74 -11.47
C ARG A 7 6.04 14.87 -10.45
N GLU A 8 5.00 14.96 -9.60
CA GLU A 8 5.06 15.77 -8.38
C GLU A 8 6.19 15.23 -7.50
N SER A 9 7.29 15.97 -7.46
CA SER A 9 8.49 15.53 -6.78
C SER A 9 8.37 15.84 -5.29
N ASN A 10 8.29 14.79 -4.46
CA ASN A 10 8.56 14.84 -3.01
C ASN A 10 10.01 15.28 -2.67
N THR A 11 10.79 15.73 -3.64
CA THR A 11 12.18 16.11 -3.46
C THR A 11 12.27 17.58 -3.06
N LEU A 12 13.00 17.84 -1.99
CA LEU A 12 13.52 19.16 -1.67
C LEU A 12 14.28 19.68 -2.90
N THR A 13 13.86 20.81 -3.45
CA THR A 13 14.63 21.49 -4.49
C THR A 13 15.61 22.44 -3.81
N ALA A 14 16.90 22.10 -3.85
CA ALA A 14 17.94 23.08 -3.57
C ALA A 14 17.88 24.16 -4.66
N PRO A 15 17.90 25.46 -4.32
CA PRO A 15 17.95 26.49 -5.33
C PRO A 15 19.21 26.30 -6.20
N ARG A 16 19.06 26.31 -7.54
CA ARG A 16 20.22 26.48 -8.42
C ARG A 16 20.89 27.80 -8.05
N PRO A 17 22.23 27.88 -7.95
CA PRO A 17 22.92 29.14 -7.73
C PRO A 17 22.75 30.00 -8.98
N ASP A 18 21.72 30.85 -8.99
CA ASP A 18 21.48 31.73 -10.12
C ASP A 18 22.42 32.93 -10.09
N HIS A 19 22.94 33.26 -11.26
CA HIS A 19 23.97 34.27 -11.45
C HIS A 19 23.43 35.67 -11.16
N ARG A 20 24.08 36.36 -10.21
CA ARG A 20 24.22 37.81 -10.08
C ARG A 20 23.02 38.68 -10.49
N THR A 21 22.18 39.01 -9.50
CA THR A 21 21.69 40.38 -9.30
C THR A 21 21.83 40.72 -7.81
N GLY A 22 22.47 41.85 -7.51
CA GLY A 22 22.97 42.20 -6.18
C GLY A 22 21.92 42.09 -5.08
N ARG A 23 22.16 41.19 -4.11
CA ARG A 23 21.41 41.12 -2.86
C ARG A 23 22.00 42.11 -1.85
N PRO A 24 21.18 42.81 -1.05
CA PRO A 24 21.67 43.59 0.07
C PRO A 24 22.37 42.67 1.07
N ALA A 25 23.55 43.07 1.54
CA ALA A 25 24.28 42.37 2.58
C ALA A 25 23.43 42.34 3.87
N GLY A 26 23.04 41.14 4.33
CA GLY A 26 22.31 40.95 5.59
C GLY A 26 20.87 40.42 5.48
N GLY A 27 20.39 39.99 4.31
CA GLY A 27 19.10 39.29 4.17
C GLY A 27 19.20 37.76 4.44
N PRO A 28 18.10 37.07 4.78
CA PRO A 28 18.11 35.61 4.95
C PRO A 28 18.42 34.88 3.63
N VAL A 29 19.24 33.83 3.71
CA VAL A 29 19.68 32.99 2.58
C VAL A 29 18.71 31.80 2.44
N PRO A 30 18.19 31.49 1.23
CA PRO A 30 17.34 30.33 1.01
C PRO A 30 18.17 29.04 1.13
N PHE A 31 17.65 28.07 1.87
CA PHE A 31 18.26 26.75 2.04
C PHE A 31 17.55 25.69 1.21
N ALA A 32 16.21 25.69 1.20
CA ALA A 32 15.42 24.73 0.43
C ALA A 32 14.02 25.28 0.11
N ALA A 33 13.38 24.70 -0.90
CA ALA A 33 11.97 24.92 -1.19
C ALA A 33 11.26 23.60 -1.50
N THR A 34 9.97 23.55 -1.22
CA THR A 34 9.09 22.45 -1.60
C THR A 34 7.66 22.95 -1.76
N ALA A 35 6.81 22.18 -2.43
CA ALA A 35 5.41 22.50 -2.61
C ALA A 35 4.53 21.25 -2.52
N VAL A 36 3.26 21.44 -2.20
CA VAL A 36 2.23 20.41 -2.19
C VAL A 36 1.07 20.89 -3.04
N GLU A 37 0.58 20.04 -3.94
CA GLU A 37 -0.64 20.30 -4.70
C GLU A 37 -1.85 19.69 -4.00
N VAL A 38 -2.93 20.47 -3.95
CA VAL A 38 -4.21 20.08 -3.35
C VAL A 38 -5.32 20.47 -4.33
N ALA A 39 -6.15 19.52 -4.75
CA ALA A 39 -7.31 19.83 -5.55
C ALA A 39 -8.38 20.50 -4.68
N GLY A 40 -8.95 21.62 -5.12
CA GLY A 40 -9.96 22.35 -4.34
C GLY A 40 -10.29 23.72 -4.93
N ASP A 41 -11.24 24.41 -4.32
CA ASP A 41 -11.63 25.73 -4.79
C ASP A 41 -10.59 26.78 -4.38
N PRO A 42 -10.31 27.81 -5.21
CA PRO A 42 -9.37 28.89 -4.87
C PRO A 42 -9.60 29.54 -3.51
N GLU A 43 -10.85 29.56 -3.06
CA GLU A 43 -11.27 30.12 -1.77
C GLU A 43 -10.77 29.32 -0.56
N ASP A 44 -10.46 28.03 -0.74
CA ASP A 44 -9.92 27.16 0.32
C ASP A 44 -8.42 27.42 0.59
N GLY A 45 -7.72 28.04 -0.37
CA GLY A 45 -6.27 28.23 -0.34
C GLY A 45 -5.73 28.89 0.94
N PRO A 46 -6.27 30.04 1.38
CA PRO A 46 -5.85 30.71 2.61
C PRO A 46 -6.03 29.84 3.87
N HIS A 47 -7.12 29.07 3.95
CA HIS A 47 -7.41 28.20 5.09
C HIS A 47 -6.46 27.00 5.13
N LEU A 48 -6.21 26.36 3.98
CA LEU A 48 -5.24 25.29 3.85
C LEU A 48 -3.82 25.76 4.21
N LEU A 49 -3.42 26.93 3.73
CA LEU A 49 -2.14 27.55 4.04
C LEU A 49 -2.00 27.82 5.55
N TYR A 50 -3.03 28.37 6.19
CA TYR A 50 -3.01 28.65 7.63
C TYR A 50 -2.89 27.37 8.46
N ARG A 51 -3.64 26.31 8.11
CA ARG A 51 -3.53 24.99 8.78
C ARG A 51 -2.14 24.39 8.60
N ALA A 52 -1.58 24.44 7.40
CA ALA A 52 -0.22 23.99 7.12
C ALA A 52 0.82 24.70 8.00
N ALA A 53 0.72 26.03 8.08
CA ALA A 53 1.63 26.83 8.87
C ALA A 53 1.49 26.55 10.38
N ARG A 54 0.27 26.34 10.86
CA ARG A 54 0.03 25.96 12.26
C ARG A 54 0.71 24.65 12.64
N ARG A 55 0.64 23.62 11.80
CA ARG A 55 1.34 22.34 12.05
C ARG A 55 2.86 22.52 12.16
N LEU A 56 3.44 23.40 11.33
CA LEU A 56 4.87 23.75 11.46
C LEU A 56 5.18 24.43 12.79
N CYS A 57 4.36 25.41 13.19
CA CYS A 57 4.54 26.10 14.47
C CYS A 57 4.36 25.17 15.68
N GLU A 58 3.36 24.29 15.65
CA GLU A 58 3.12 23.30 16.70
C GLU A 58 4.32 22.34 16.85
N ALA A 59 4.94 21.93 15.73
CA ALA A 59 6.15 21.11 15.74
C ALA A 59 7.41 21.88 16.21
N ALA A 60 7.51 23.17 15.87
CA ALA A 60 8.59 24.05 16.32
C ALA A 60 8.49 24.43 17.81
N GLY A 61 7.32 24.24 18.41
CA GLY A 61 7.08 24.49 19.83
C GLY A 61 6.61 25.91 20.13
N PRO A 62 6.49 26.26 21.42
CA PRO A 62 5.75 27.45 21.87
C PRO A 62 6.34 28.78 21.41
N ASP A 63 7.62 28.81 21.03
CA ASP A 63 8.32 30.03 20.57
C ASP A 63 8.12 30.34 19.08
N ALA A 64 7.42 29.48 18.35
CA ALA A 64 7.14 29.66 16.92
C ALA A 64 5.92 30.56 16.73
N VAL A 65 6.16 31.84 16.43
CA VAL A 65 5.10 32.81 16.16
C VAL A 65 4.88 32.97 14.66
N LEU A 66 3.64 32.76 14.25
CA LEU A 66 3.15 32.99 12.89
C LEU A 66 2.95 34.49 12.66
N THR A 67 3.59 35.05 11.63
CA THR A 67 3.38 36.43 11.20
C THR A 67 2.91 36.47 9.74
N HIS A 68 2.06 37.44 9.41
CA HIS A 68 1.53 37.60 8.05
C HIS A 68 2.01 38.94 7.48
N ALA A 69 2.66 38.90 6.32
CA ALA A 69 3.12 40.10 5.62
C ALA A 69 3.05 39.88 4.09
N GLY A 70 2.36 40.77 3.37
CA GLY A 70 2.35 40.77 1.90
C GLY A 70 1.76 39.51 1.24
N GLY A 71 0.86 38.78 1.92
CA GLY A 71 0.29 37.53 1.43
C GLY A 71 1.14 36.28 1.71
N GLU A 72 2.28 36.45 2.39
CA GLU A 72 3.11 35.35 2.90
C GLU A 72 2.90 35.19 4.42
N LEU A 73 2.85 33.95 4.88
CA LEU A 73 3.01 33.59 6.29
C LEU A 73 4.48 33.29 6.57
N THR A 74 5.01 33.78 7.68
CA THR A 74 6.36 33.44 8.12
C THR A 74 6.39 32.96 9.56
N ALA A 75 7.29 32.03 9.86
CA ALA A 75 7.48 31.48 11.20
C ALA A 75 8.96 31.14 11.43
N ARG A 76 9.43 31.31 12.67
CA ARG A 76 10.74 30.79 13.09
C ARG A 76 10.57 29.33 13.51
N LEU A 77 11.34 28.44 12.91
CA LEU A 77 11.24 26.99 13.16
C LEU A 77 12.27 26.51 14.18
N GLU A 78 13.52 26.95 14.03
CA GLU A 78 14.63 26.67 14.94
C GLU A 78 15.62 27.86 14.92
N PRO A 79 16.60 27.94 15.83
CA PRO A 79 17.56 29.04 15.85
C PRO A 79 18.27 29.22 14.50
N GLY A 80 18.04 30.37 13.86
CA GLY A 80 18.62 30.70 12.55
C GLY A 80 17.85 30.18 11.34
N LEU A 81 16.74 29.44 11.52
CA LEU A 81 15.89 28.93 10.44
C LEU A 81 14.47 29.50 10.48
N HIS A 82 14.04 30.02 9.34
CA HIS A 82 12.72 30.61 9.11
C HIS A 82 12.00 29.92 7.96
N ALA A 83 10.70 29.71 8.11
CA ALA A 83 9.78 29.37 7.04
C ALA A 83 9.15 30.64 6.46
N ALA A 84 9.09 30.71 5.14
CA ALA A 84 8.18 31.59 4.40
C ALA A 84 7.24 30.71 3.58
N MET A 85 5.94 30.98 3.69
CA MET A 85 4.88 30.09 3.23
C MET A 85 3.84 30.91 2.48
N TYR A 86 3.44 30.44 1.31
CA TYR A 86 2.43 31.12 0.50
C TYR A 86 1.69 30.13 -0.39
N VAL A 87 0.47 30.49 -0.78
CA VAL A 87 -0.33 29.71 -1.71
C VAL A 87 -0.32 30.39 -3.07
N SER A 88 -0.12 29.62 -4.12
CA SER A 88 -0.29 30.06 -5.50
C SER A 88 -1.38 29.21 -6.16
N THR A 89 -2.30 29.85 -6.86
CA THR A 89 -3.25 29.15 -7.73
C THR A 89 -2.56 28.93 -9.07
N GLU A 90 -2.28 27.68 -9.43
CA GLU A 90 -1.96 27.37 -10.82
C GLU A 90 -3.28 27.19 -11.56
N MET A 91 -3.45 27.79 -12.75
CA MET A 91 -4.61 27.53 -13.60
C MET A 91 -4.56 26.12 -14.25
N ARG A 92 -3.97 25.15 -13.57
CA ARG A 92 -4.00 23.74 -13.97
C ARG A 92 -5.20 23.10 -13.31
N ARG A 93 -5.85 22.19 -14.04
CA ARG A 93 -6.91 21.34 -13.51
C ARG A 93 -6.34 19.96 -13.29
N ASP A 94 -6.81 19.27 -12.27
CA ASP A 94 -6.52 17.84 -12.11
C ASP A 94 -7.15 17.02 -13.25
N GLY A 95 -6.90 15.71 -13.28
CA GLY A 95 -7.47 14.81 -14.28
C GLY A 95 -9.01 14.77 -14.30
N ALA A 96 -9.67 15.29 -13.26
CA ALA A 96 -11.13 15.37 -13.10
C ALA A 96 -11.70 16.78 -13.37
N GLY A 97 -10.84 17.76 -13.66
CA GLY A 97 -11.26 19.14 -13.96
C GLY A 97 -11.30 20.08 -12.76
N SER A 98 -10.92 19.67 -11.55
CA SER A 98 -10.88 20.53 -10.36
C SER A 98 -9.65 21.46 -10.37
N PRO A 99 -9.75 22.71 -9.89
CA PRO A 99 -8.59 23.58 -9.76
C PRO A 99 -7.53 22.99 -8.82
N LEU A 100 -6.25 23.24 -9.12
CA LEU A 100 -5.12 22.82 -8.28
C LEU A 100 -4.55 24.02 -7.51
N LEU A 101 -4.53 23.90 -6.18
CA LEU A 101 -3.91 24.85 -5.27
C LEU A 101 -2.50 24.36 -4.96
N ARG A 102 -1.50 25.21 -5.17
CA ARG A 102 -0.11 24.90 -4.85
C ARG A 102 0.31 25.63 -3.58
N LEU A 103 0.56 24.87 -2.52
CA LEU A 103 1.04 25.37 -1.23
C LEU A 103 2.56 25.31 -1.21
N ASN A 104 3.21 26.46 -1.15
CA ASN A 104 4.66 26.58 -1.23
C ASN A 104 5.28 26.83 0.14
N LEU A 105 6.36 26.13 0.44
CA LEU A 105 7.24 26.35 1.59
C LEU A 105 8.64 26.69 1.10
N ARG A 106 9.18 27.81 1.59
CA ARG A 106 10.57 28.21 1.44
C ARG A 106 11.23 28.25 2.82
N LEU A 107 12.29 27.48 2.99
CA LEU A 107 13.13 27.49 4.17
C LEU A 107 14.34 28.40 3.92
N ALA A 108 14.52 29.40 4.78
CA ALA A 108 15.60 30.38 4.67
C ALA A 108 16.12 30.78 6.04
N GLY A 109 17.35 31.30 6.12
CA GLY A 109 17.92 31.65 7.42
C GLY A 109 19.21 32.42 7.36
N GLN A 110 19.82 32.62 8.53
CA GLN A 110 21.08 33.32 8.70
C GLN A 110 22.04 32.48 9.57
N GLY A 111 23.32 32.47 9.21
CA GLY A 111 24.33 31.70 9.93
C GLY A 111 24.57 30.31 9.31
N ARG A 112 24.70 29.28 10.16
CA ARG A 112 25.07 27.92 9.73
C ARG A 112 23.92 27.26 8.97
N THR A 113 24.22 26.66 7.82
CA THR A 113 23.25 25.86 7.06
C THR A 113 22.68 24.72 7.93
N PRO A 114 21.35 24.52 7.96
CA PRO A 114 20.73 23.38 8.64
C PRO A 114 21.21 22.04 8.08
N SER A 115 21.07 20.97 8.86
CA SER A 115 21.35 19.62 8.35
C SER A 115 20.31 19.20 7.31
N PRO A 116 20.65 18.31 6.37
CA PRO A 116 19.67 17.71 5.46
C PRO A 116 18.48 17.09 6.20
N ALA A 117 18.74 16.39 7.32
CA ALA A 117 17.70 15.82 8.17
C ALA A 117 16.74 16.87 8.77
N SER A 118 17.24 18.07 9.13
CA SER A 118 16.37 19.17 9.59
C SER A 118 15.48 19.66 8.44
N LEU A 119 16.06 19.89 7.25
CA LEU A 119 15.29 20.33 6.08
C LEU A 119 14.23 19.31 5.65
N GLU A 120 14.57 18.02 5.68
CA GLU A 120 13.66 16.90 5.39
C GLU A 120 12.54 16.82 6.42
N HIS A 121 12.84 16.98 7.70
CA HIS A 121 11.84 16.99 8.78
C HIS A 121 10.77 18.08 8.56
N TRP A 122 11.18 19.31 8.26
CA TRP A 122 10.25 20.42 8.02
C TRP A 122 9.45 20.25 6.74
N ALA A 123 10.07 19.74 5.68
CA ALA A 123 9.36 19.40 4.45
C ALA A 123 8.33 18.30 4.71
N GLU A 124 8.67 17.25 5.46
CA GLU A 124 7.73 16.18 5.78
C GLU A 124 6.48 16.72 6.50
N ILE A 125 6.66 17.59 7.50
CA ILE A 125 5.52 18.22 8.21
C ILE A 125 4.66 19.05 7.24
N TRP A 126 5.31 19.77 6.31
CA TRP A 126 4.60 20.53 5.27
C TRP A 126 3.79 19.62 4.33
N HIS A 127 4.34 18.48 3.96
CA HIS A 127 3.72 17.50 3.05
C HIS A 127 2.53 16.75 3.68
N ARG A 128 2.33 16.85 5.00
CA ARG A 128 1.15 16.30 5.71
C ARG A 128 -0.10 17.15 5.53
N GLN A 129 -0.39 17.58 4.30
CA GLN A 129 -1.65 18.23 3.95
C GLN A 129 -2.77 17.18 3.86
N PRO A 130 -3.90 17.35 4.57
CA PRO A 130 -5.02 16.43 4.43
C PRO A 130 -5.53 16.41 2.99
N LEU A 131 -6.18 15.31 2.60
CA LEU A 131 -6.97 15.28 1.37
C LEU A 131 -8.16 16.25 1.48
N SER A 132 -8.43 16.98 0.41
CA SER A 132 -9.59 17.86 0.30
C SER A 132 -10.89 17.07 0.17
N PRO A 133 -12.06 17.69 0.39
CA PRO A 133 -13.35 17.03 0.16
C PRO A 133 -13.50 16.45 -1.25
N HIS A 134 -13.00 17.16 -2.27
CA HIS A 134 -13.04 16.69 -3.67
C HIS A 134 -12.19 15.43 -3.87
N GLU A 135 -11.01 15.39 -3.27
CA GLU A 135 -10.13 14.22 -3.36
C GLU A 135 -10.71 13.02 -2.60
N VAL A 136 -11.29 13.24 -1.42
CA VAL A 136 -11.98 12.19 -0.65
C VAL A 136 -13.13 11.59 -1.46
N VAL A 137 -13.97 12.43 -2.07
CA VAL A 137 -15.07 11.96 -2.94
C VAL A 137 -14.53 11.19 -4.15
N ARG A 138 -13.44 11.66 -4.76
CA ARG A 138 -12.80 10.97 -5.89
C ARG A 138 -12.29 9.58 -5.49
N VAL A 139 -11.56 9.49 -4.38
CA VAL A 139 -11.06 8.21 -3.85
C VAL A 139 -12.21 7.26 -3.54
N ALA A 140 -13.30 7.74 -2.92
CA ALA A 140 -14.50 6.93 -2.69
C ALA A 140 -15.13 6.42 -3.99
N GLY A 141 -15.13 7.24 -5.05
CA GLY A 141 -15.61 6.86 -6.38
C GLY A 141 -14.76 5.78 -7.06
N GLU A 142 -13.50 5.64 -6.67
CA GLU A 142 -12.60 4.56 -7.09
C GLU A 142 -12.74 3.28 -6.23
N LEU A 143 -13.51 3.35 -5.12
CA LEU A 143 -13.75 2.25 -4.17
C LEU A 143 -15.26 2.02 -3.91
N PRO A 144 -16.02 1.75 -4.98
CA PRO A 144 -17.47 1.75 -4.87
C PRO A 144 -18.09 0.51 -4.18
N LEU A 145 -17.40 -0.63 -4.12
CA LEU A 145 -17.86 -1.82 -3.40
C LEU A 145 -17.73 -1.62 -1.89
N MET A 146 -16.68 -0.95 -1.42
CA MET A 146 -16.60 -0.51 -0.02
C MET A 146 -17.79 0.36 0.33
N SER A 147 -18.12 1.32 -0.53
CA SER A 147 -19.26 2.23 -0.33
C SER A 147 -20.59 1.46 -0.28
N ALA A 148 -20.83 0.53 -1.21
CA ALA A 148 -22.01 -0.33 -1.20
C ALA A 148 -22.07 -1.27 0.04
N ALA A 149 -20.92 -1.80 0.47
CA ALA A 149 -20.83 -2.61 1.68
C ALA A 149 -21.21 -1.78 2.92
N VAL A 150 -20.74 -0.54 3.04
CA VAL A 150 -21.14 0.35 4.13
C VAL A 150 -22.64 0.61 4.11
N GLU A 151 -23.24 0.91 2.96
CA GLU A 151 -24.69 1.12 2.86
C GLU A 151 -25.50 -0.07 3.43
N ARG A 152 -25.06 -1.30 3.15
CA ARG A 152 -25.69 -2.51 3.69
C ARG A 152 -25.43 -2.74 5.17
N LEU A 153 -24.21 -2.50 5.63
CA LEU A 153 -23.73 -2.88 6.97
C LEU A 153 -23.96 -1.79 8.03
N ARG A 154 -24.19 -0.53 7.61
CA ARG A 154 -24.39 0.62 8.50
C ARG A 154 -25.58 0.50 9.46
N PRO A 155 -26.74 -0.11 9.11
CA PRO A 155 -27.85 -0.24 10.05
C PRO A 155 -27.41 -0.89 11.37
N GLY A 156 -27.70 -0.23 12.50
CA GLY A 156 -27.29 -0.71 13.83
C GLY A 156 -25.86 -0.38 14.24
N ARG A 157 -25.09 0.34 13.41
CA ARG A 157 -23.72 0.84 13.70
C ARG A 157 -22.84 -0.23 14.37
N PRO A 158 -22.53 -1.34 13.66
CA PRO A 158 -21.94 -2.54 14.26
C PRO A 158 -20.60 -2.31 14.97
N LEU A 159 -19.89 -1.22 14.66
CA LEU A 159 -18.58 -0.91 15.24
C LEU A 159 -18.62 0.14 16.38
N GLU A 160 -19.79 0.58 16.83
CA GLU A 160 -19.93 1.62 17.87
C GLU A 160 -19.25 1.24 19.21
N GLY A 161 -19.20 -0.04 19.56
CA GLY A 161 -18.55 -0.55 20.77
C GLY A 161 -17.06 -0.86 20.66
N PHE A 162 -16.41 -0.50 19.53
CA PHE A 162 -15.07 -0.99 19.20
C PHE A 162 -14.07 0.13 18.93
N ALA A 163 -12.90 0.05 19.58
CA ALA A 163 -11.69 0.70 19.13
C ALA A 163 -11.07 -0.19 18.03
N VAL A 164 -10.92 0.38 16.83
CA VAL A 164 -10.40 -0.36 15.68
C VAL A 164 -8.90 -0.07 15.50
N LEU A 165 -8.12 -1.13 15.30
CA LEU A 165 -6.72 -1.05 14.89
C LEU A 165 -6.61 -1.49 13.43
N VAL A 166 -6.08 -0.63 12.57
CA VAL A 166 -5.86 -0.94 11.15
C VAL A 166 -4.36 -1.01 10.89
N THR A 167 -3.87 -2.08 10.29
CA THR A 167 -2.51 -2.13 9.75
C THR A 167 -2.59 -2.01 8.23
N GLY A 168 -1.79 -1.14 7.62
CA GLY A 168 -1.87 -0.95 6.17
C GLY A 168 -0.79 -0.06 5.58
N HIS A 169 -0.67 -0.13 4.25
CA HIS A 169 0.13 0.78 3.46
C HIS A 169 -0.55 2.15 3.38
N PHE A 170 0.23 3.23 3.40
CA PHE A 170 -0.31 4.60 3.35
C PHE A 170 -0.64 5.00 1.91
N LEU A 171 -1.61 4.30 1.34
CA LEU A 171 -2.22 4.57 0.05
C LEU A 171 -3.52 5.36 0.22
N THR A 172 -4.05 5.93 -0.86
CA THR A 172 -5.27 6.73 -0.79
C THR A 172 -6.49 5.89 -0.38
N ASP A 173 -6.52 4.60 -0.71
CA ASP A 173 -7.58 3.68 -0.28
C ASP A 173 -7.79 3.61 1.24
N LEU A 174 -6.71 3.72 2.02
CA LEU A 174 -6.76 3.72 3.49
C LEU A 174 -7.58 4.88 4.05
N VAL A 175 -7.59 6.03 3.36
CA VAL A 175 -8.42 7.18 3.75
C VAL A 175 -9.90 6.81 3.70
N HIS A 176 -10.33 6.16 2.60
CA HIS A 176 -11.71 5.72 2.45
C HIS A 176 -12.05 4.58 3.40
N LEU A 177 -11.12 3.65 3.65
CA LEU A 177 -11.32 2.55 4.61
C LEU A 177 -11.60 3.09 6.02
N VAL A 178 -10.80 4.05 6.48
CA VAL A 178 -10.97 4.69 7.79
C VAL A 178 -12.30 5.44 7.86
N GLY A 179 -12.67 6.17 6.80
CA GLY A 179 -13.98 6.80 6.69
C GLY A 179 -15.14 5.79 6.80
N CYS A 180 -15.05 4.69 6.05
CA CYS A 180 -16.03 3.61 6.09
C CYS A 180 -16.18 3.00 7.50
N LEU A 181 -15.07 2.75 8.19
CA LEU A 181 -15.08 2.24 9.57
C LEU A 181 -15.79 3.22 10.53
N ALA A 182 -15.56 4.52 10.35
CA ALA A 182 -16.23 5.56 11.14
C ALA A 182 -17.74 5.60 10.87
N GLU A 183 -18.15 5.50 9.60
CA GLU A 183 -19.57 5.41 9.22
C GLU A 183 -20.26 4.17 9.79
N LEU A 184 -19.54 3.06 9.93
CA LEU A 184 -20.00 1.83 10.57
C LEU A 184 -20.04 1.92 12.11
N GLY A 185 -19.57 3.03 12.69
CA GLY A 185 -19.70 3.35 14.11
C GLY A 185 -18.39 3.49 14.88
N ALA A 186 -17.24 3.11 14.31
CA ALA A 186 -15.97 3.14 15.03
C ALA A 186 -15.53 4.59 15.34
N PRO A 187 -15.29 4.97 16.61
CA PRO A 187 -14.84 6.31 16.95
C PRO A 187 -13.40 6.57 16.46
N LEU A 188 -13.24 7.57 15.59
CA LEU A 188 -11.96 7.96 14.97
C LEU A 188 -10.86 8.23 16.01
N ASP A 189 -11.22 8.89 17.12
CA ASP A 189 -10.29 9.26 18.19
C ASP A 189 -9.91 8.10 19.13
N ALA A 190 -10.55 6.94 18.97
CA ALA A 190 -10.13 5.66 19.56
C ALA A 190 -9.40 4.76 18.56
N MET A 191 -9.41 5.10 17.27
CA MET A 191 -8.76 4.32 16.22
C MET A 191 -7.23 4.45 16.32
N THR A 192 -6.54 3.39 15.89
CA THR A 192 -5.09 3.40 15.64
C THR A 192 -4.83 2.85 14.24
N VAL A 193 -3.95 3.49 13.49
CA VAL A 193 -3.42 2.99 12.23
C VAL A 193 -1.92 2.67 12.40
N LEU A 194 -1.54 1.42 12.16
CA LEU A 194 -0.16 0.96 12.08
C LEU A 194 0.35 1.17 10.65
N ARG A 195 1.28 2.10 10.51
CA ARG A 195 1.88 2.49 9.23
C ARG A 195 2.93 1.47 8.80
N LYS A 196 2.70 0.83 7.65
CA LYS A 196 3.73 0.10 6.92
C LYS A 196 4.44 1.07 5.98
N ASP A 197 5.73 1.31 6.22
CA ASP A 197 6.50 2.25 5.41
C ASP A 197 6.66 1.73 3.98
N TYR A 198 6.24 2.57 3.04
CA TYR A 198 6.30 2.29 1.61
C TYR A 198 6.59 3.56 0.82
N ALA A 199 7.35 3.45 -0.27
CA ALA A 199 7.71 4.57 -1.12
C ALA A 199 6.55 4.98 -2.06
N TYR A 200 5.51 5.57 -1.47
CA TYR A 200 4.37 6.13 -2.20
C TYR A 200 4.39 7.66 -2.16
N GLN A 201 4.02 8.31 -3.26
CA GLN A 201 4.11 9.77 -3.39
C GLN A 201 3.15 10.50 -2.44
N TRP A 202 1.93 9.99 -2.23
CA TRP A 202 0.91 10.65 -1.41
C TRP A 202 0.90 10.21 0.06
N ARG A 203 1.87 9.38 0.50
CA ARG A 203 1.88 8.80 1.85
C ARG A 203 1.81 9.83 2.97
N HIS A 204 2.46 10.98 2.78
CA HIS A 204 2.48 12.07 3.76
C HIS A 204 1.11 12.74 3.87
N ARG A 205 0.41 12.89 2.75
CA ARG A 205 -0.95 13.44 2.73
C ARG A 205 -1.96 12.48 3.37
N VAL A 206 -1.82 11.17 3.14
CA VAL A 206 -2.59 10.13 3.84
C VAL A 206 -2.36 10.23 5.35
N HIS A 207 -1.10 10.31 5.79
CA HIS A 207 -0.77 10.54 7.21
C HIS A 207 -1.47 11.79 7.75
N GLY A 208 -1.29 12.93 7.08
CA GLY A 208 -1.85 14.21 7.48
C GLY A 208 -3.37 14.16 7.59
N HIS A 209 -4.04 13.51 6.64
CA HIS A 209 -5.49 13.30 6.66
C HIS A 209 -5.93 12.50 7.89
N LEU A 210 -5.29 11.36 8.17
CA LEU A 210 -5.65 10.52 9.32
C LEU A 210 -5.49 11.25 10.66
N VAL A 211 -4.37 11.95 10.85
CA VAL A 211 -4.11 12.69 12.09
C VAL A 211 -5.08 13.86 12.26
N GLU A 212 -5.42 14.57 11.19
CA GLU A 212 -6.41 15.66 11.21
C GLU A 212 -7.81 15.16 11.64
N GLN A 213 -8.15 13.91 11.31
CA GLN A 213 -9.38 13.24 11.77
C GLN A 213 -9.32 12.75 13.24
N GLY A 214 -8.19 12.92 13.91
CA GLY A 214 -7.98 12.44 15.29
C GLY A 214 -7.54 10.98 15.39
N VAL A 215 -7.24 10.33 14.26
CA VAL A 215 -6.74 8.95 14.24
C VAL A 215 -5.29 8.92 14.71
N ARG A 216 -4.97 7.98 15.61
CA ARG A 216 -3.59 7.78 16.05
C ARG A 216 -2.81 7.00 14.98
N VAL A 217 -1.75 7.57 14.44
CA VAL A 217 -0.81 6.88 13.56
C VAL A 217 0.43 6.44 14.34
N VAL A 218 0.81 5.17 14.21
CA VAL A 218 2.00 4.58 14.86
C VAL A 218 2.76 3.76 13.82
N ASP A 219 4.08 3.64 13.97
CA ASP A 219 4.86 2.75 13.12
C ASP A 219 4.48 1.28 13.36
N ALA A 220 4.32 0.48 12.30
CA ALA A 220 3.97 -0.93 12.44
C ALA A 220 5.07 -1.76 13.13
N GLY A 221 6.32 -1.28 13.13
CA GLY A 221 7.43 -1.90 13.85
C GLY A 221 7.47 -1.61 15.36
N ASP A 222 6.61 -0.72 15.87
CA ASP A 222 6.60 -0.37 17.29
C ASP A 222 6.00 -1.51 18.15
N PRO A 223 6.80 -2.18 19.02
CA PRO A 223 6.32 -3.28 19.84
C PRO A 223 5.30 -2.85 20.90
N ALA A 224 5.17 -1.56 21.20
CA ALA A 224 4.20 -1.04 22.15
C ALA A 224 2.81 -0.79 21.51
N ALA A 225 2.71 -0.71 20.18
CA ALA A 225 1.53 -0.19 19.51
C ALA A 225 0.23 -0.94 19.84
N VAL A 226 0.27 -2.28 19.80
CA VAL A 226 -0.89 -3.14 20.12
C VAL A 226 -1.29 -3.02 21.60
N ARG A 227 -0.32 -2.94 22.52
CA ARG A 227 -0.58 -2.76 23.95
C ARG A 227 -1.22 -1.41 24.24
N GLU A 228 -0.66 -0.33 23.71
CA GLU A 228 -1.18 1.01 23.96
C GLU A 228 -2.55 1.24 23.32
N HIS A 229 -2.81 0.63 22.15
CA HIS A 229 -4.15 0.60 21.58
C HIS A 229 -5.13 -0.10 22.53
N THR A 230 -4.77 -1.29 23.05
CA THR A 230 -5.57 -2.04 24.02
C THR A 230 -5.90 -1.21 25.27
N GLU A 231 -4.91 -0.49 25.81
CA GLU A 231 -5.10 0.36 26.99
C GLU A 231 -5.97 1.59 26.71
N ARG A 232 -5.82 2.22 25.55
CA ARG A 232 -6.70 3.34 25.11
C ARG A 232 -8.15 2.87 24.98
N ALA A 233 -8.37 1.71 24.37
CA ALA A 233 -9.69 1.10 24.25
C ALA A 233 -10.30 0.84 25.63
N ARG A 234 -9.52 0.24 26.54
CA ARG A 234 -9.94 -0.01 27.93
C ARG A 234 -10.35 1.26 28.67
N ARG A 235 -9.56 2.34 28.59
CA ARG A 235 -9.88 3.64 29.22
C ARG A 235 -11.18 4.26 28.69
N ARG A 236 -11.57 3.92 27.47
CA ARG A 236 -12.78 4.41 26.80
C ARG A 236 -13.98 3.46 26.94
N GLY A 237 -13.82 2.33 27.61
CA GLY A 237 -14.88 1.32 27.74
C GLY A 237 -15.18 0.56 26.45
N LEU A 238 -14.26 0.55 25.48
CA LEU A 238 -14.42 -0.07 24.18
C LEU A 238 -13.71 -1.42 24.12
N ARG A 239 -14.23 -2.34 23.30
CA ARG A 239 -13.51 -3.58 22.90
C ARG A 239 -12.55 -3.28 21.75
N CYS A 240 -11.60 -4.16 21.49
CA CYS A 240 -10.64 -4.04 20.40
C CYS A 240 -11.05 -4.94 19.22
N LEU A 241 -10.83 -4.46 18.00
CA LEU A 241 -10.95 -5.22 16.76
C LEU A 241 -9.84 -4.79 15.80
N ALA A 242 -9.24 -5.72 15.06
CA ALA A 242 -8.21 -5.36 14.07
C ALA A 242 -8.61 -5.69 12.63
N LEU A 243 -8.21 -4.82 11.71
CA LEU A 243 -8.02 -5.09 10.29
C LEU A 243 -6.51 -5.14 10.06
N ASP A 244 -5.96 -6.32 9.81
CA ASP A 244 -4.52 -6.56 9.77
C ASP A 244 -4.05 -6.92 8.36
N ASP A 245 -2.89 -6.38 8.01
CA ASP A 245 -2.17 -6.60 6.75
C ASP A 245 -0.73 -6.99 7.09
N GLY A 246 -0.51 -8.30 7.20
CA GLY A 246 0.83 -8.86 7.38
C GLY A 246 1.06 -9.52 8.74
N GLY A 247 0.03 -9.65 9.59
CA GLY A 247 0.10 -10.29 10.91
C GLY A 247 0.97 -9.51 11.91
N TYR A 248 0.55 -8.29 12.24
CA TYR A 248 1.16 -7.45 13.27
C TYR A 248 0.40 -7.54 14.61
N VAL A 249 -0.88 -7.90 14.58
CA VAL A 249 -1.74 -7.87 15.77
C VAL A 249 -1.84 -9.24 16.43
N ALA A 250 -2.35 -10.26 15.72
CA ALA A 250 -2.60 -11.57 16.32
C ALA A 250 -1.33 -12.22 16.89
N PRO A 251 -0.17 -12.25 16.19
CA PRO A 251 1.07 -12.76 16.76
C PRO A 251 1.52 -12.01 18.02
N ALA A 252 1.43 -10.68 18.01
CA ALA A 252 1.80 -9.85 19.16
C ALA A 252 0.92 -10.13 20.38
N LEU A 253 -0.38 -10.37 20.19
CA LEU A 253 -1.29 -10.75 21.28
C LEU A 253 -0.95 -12.13 21.86
N LEU A 254 -0.66 -13.10 21.00
CA LEU A 254 -0.25 -14.45 21.44
C LEU A 254 1.10 -14.43 22.17
N ASP A 255 2.06 -13.64 21.70
CA ASP A 255 3.38 -13.49 22.33
C ASP A 255 3.24 -12.89 23.75
N ARG A 256 2.36 -11.90 23.92
CA ARG A 256 2.05 -11.30 25.22
C ARG A 256 1.36 -12.29 26.16
N ALA A 257 0.41 -13.07 25.66
CA ALA A 257 -0.24 -14.11 26.44
C ALA A 257 0.78 -15.16 26.94
N ARG A 258 1.71 -15.59 26.09
CA ARG A 258 2.83 -16.49 26.46
C ARG A 258 3.78 -15.86 27.47
N ALA A 259 3.97 -14.54 27.42
CA ALA A 259 4.73 -13.79 28.43
C ALA A 259 4.00 -13.61 29.77
N GLY A 260 2.78 -14.16 29.91
CA GLY A 260 2.00 -14.10 31.14
C GLY A 260 1.21 -12.80 31.33
N GLU A 261 1.09 -11.97 30.29
CA GLU A 261 0.22 -10.80 30.35
C GLU A 261 -1.26 -11.23 30.31
N PRO A 262 -2.07 -10.85 31.31
CA PRO A 262 -3.48 -11.24 31.34
C PRO A 262 -4.26 -10.57 30.20
N ALA A 263 -5.08 -11.36 29.51
CA ALA A 263 -6.00 -10.82 28.52
C ALA A 263 -7.09 -9.97 29.23
N PRO A 264 -7.36 -8.75 28.76
CA PRO A 264 -8.46 -7.95 29.30
C PRO A 264 -9.80 -8.62 29.02
N ALA A 265 -10.74 -8.51 29.97
CA ALA A 265 -12.13 -8.95 29.81
C ALA A 265 -13.06 -7.73 29.76
N GLY A 266 -14.00 -7.69 28.81
CA GLY A 266 -14.85 -6.52 28.57
C GLY A 266 -14.08 -5.38 27.89
N ALA A 267 -13.88 -4.26 28.58
CA ALA A 267 -13.17 -3.12 27.99
C ALA A 267 -11.69 -3.46 27.71
N GLY A 268 -11.26 -3.26 26.47
CA GLY A 268 -9.94 -3.65 25.95
C GLY A 268 -9.85 -5.10 25.44
N GLU A 269 -10.87 -5.93 25.64
CA GLU A 269 -10.91 -7.30 25.11
C GLU A 269 -10.86 -7.30 23.58
N TRP A 270 -10.05 -8.20 22.99
CA TRP A 270 -9.97 -8.38 21.54
C TRP A 270 -11.09 -9.29 21.05
N ALA A 271 -12.03 -8.73 20.30
CA ALA A 271 -13.13 -9.49 19.72
C ALA A 271 -12.72 -10.32 18.50
N GLY A 272 -11.64 -9.94 17.82
CA GLY A 272 -11.08 -10.69 16.72
C GLY A 272 -10.18 -9.86 15.80
N VAL A 273 -9.60 -10.54 14.82
CA VAL A 273 -8.69 -9.97 13.82
C VAL A 273 -9.17 -10.36 12.43
N VAL A 274 -9.23 -9.40 11.51
CA VAL A 274 -9.49 -9.63 10.09
C VAL A 274 -8.15 -9.58 9.36
N GLU A 275 -7.62 -10.71 8.91
CA GLU A 275 -6.31 -10.78 8.24
C GLU A 275 -6.49 -10.88 6.71
N GLN A 276 -5.83 -9.97 5.99
CA GLN A 276 -5.93 -9.86 4.54
C GLN A 276 -4.81 -10.57 3.78
N THR A 277 -3.65 -10.84 4.40
CA THR A 277 -2.49 -11.42 3.71
C THR A 277 -2.18 -12.86 4.11
N MET A 278 -1.65 -13.64 3.17
CA MET A 278 -1.07 -14.94 3.50
C MET A 278 0.15 -14.83 4.41
N SER A 279 0.90 -13.73 4.34
CA SER A 279 2.03 -13.49 5.25
C SER A 279 1.59 -13.46 6.72
N GLY A 280 0.45 -12.81 7.02
CA GLY A 280 -0.11 -12.82 8.37
C GLY A 280 -0.60 -14.20 8.80
N ILE A 281 -1.27 -14.92 7.89
CA ILE A 281 -1.69 -16.31 8.15
C ILE A 281 -0.50 -17.23 8.44
N TYR A 282 0.60 -17.10 7.68
CA TYR A 282 1.80 -17.90 7.90
C TYR A 282 2.44 -17.68 9.27
N LYS A 283 2.32 -16.49 9.87
CA LYS A 283 2.80 -16.23 11.24
C LYS A 283 1.96 -16.92 12.32
N LEU A 284 0.74 -17.34 11.99
CA LEU A 284 -0.16 -18.07 12.89
C LEU A 284 -0.02 -19.60 12.75
N GLN A 285 0.72 -20.08 11.74
CA GLN A 285 0.90 -21.52 11.53
C GLN A 285 1.55 -22.21 12.73
N GLY A 286 0.89 -23.25 13.23
CA GLY A 286 1.29 -23.98 14.42
C GLY A 286 0.93 -23.30 15.74
N ARG A 287 0.20 -22.18 15.70
CA ARG A 287 -0.27 -21.41 16.86
C ARG A 287 -1.79 -21.26 16.88
N GLU A 288 -2.49 -21.82 15.92
CA GLU A 288 -3.95 -21.67 15.75
C GLU A 288 -4.75 -22.10 16.98
N PRO A 289 -4.41 -23.21 17.69
CA PRO A 289 -5.12 -23.62 18.90
C PRO A 289 -4.98 -22.64 20.08
N GLU A 290 -4.04 -21.70 20.03
CA GLU A 290 -3.79 -20.71 21.09
C GLU A 290 -4.61 -19.44 20.92
N LEU A 291 -5.28 -19.25 19.78
CA LEU A 291 -6.06 -18.06 19.47
C LEU A 291 -7.34 -17.99 20.32
N PRO A 292 -7.46 -17.02 21.25
CA PRO A 292 -8.64 -16.91 22.12
C PRO A 292 -9.80 -16.15 21.47
N PHE A 293 -9.60 -15.65 20.25
CA PHE A 293 -10.55 -14.86 19.47
C PHE A 293 -10.61 -15.37 18.02
N PRO A 294 -11.68 -15.09 17.26
CA PRO A 294 -11.76 -15.43 15.85
C PRO A 294 -10.74 -14.64 15.02
N VAL A 295 -10.14 -15.32 14.04
CA VAL A 295 -9.38 -14.71 12.95
C VAL A 295 -10.16 -14.89 11.65
N PHE A 296 -10.73 -13.79 11.15
CA PHE A 296 -11.43 -13.74 9.87
C PHE A 296 -10.40 -13.63 8.74
N SER A 297 -10.26 -14.68 7.92
CA SER A 297 -9.26 -14.70 6.84
C SER A 297 -9.83 -14.24 5.51
N VAL A 298 -9.64 -12.95 5.19
CA VAL A 298 -9.83 -12.48 3.80
C VAL A 298 -8.72 -13.06 2.90
N ALA A 299 -7.52 -13.28 3.48
CA ALA A 299 -6.36 -13.87 2.80
C ALA A 299 -6.67 -15.20 2.11
N GLN A 300 -7.34 -16.11 2.82
CA GLN A 300 -7.67 -17.45 2.34
C GLN A 300 -9.06 -17.55 1.71
N SER A 301 -9.77 -16.42 1.63
CA SER A 301 -11.10 -16.39 1.03
C SER A 301 -11.06 -16.73 -0.45
N ARG A 302 -12.12 -17.40 -0.93
CA ARG A 302 -12.28 -17.69 -2.37
C ARG A 302 -12.32 -16.42 -3.22
N LEU A 303 -12.77 -15.32 -2.63
CA LEU A 303 -12.94 -14.01 -3.26
C LEU A 303 -11.58 -13.39 -3.62
N LYS A 304 -10.64 -13.31 -2.67
CA LYS A 304 -9.35 -12.63 -2.86
C LYS A 304 -8.51 -13.29 -3.96
N GLY A 305 -8.45 -14.63 -3.96
CA GLY A 305 -7.64 -15.39 -4.92
C GLY A 305 -8.08 -15.27 -6.37
N ARG A 306 -9.33 -14.88 -6.65
CA ARG A 306 -9.89 -14.87 -8.00
C ARG A 306 -9.73 -13.55 -8.76
N ILE A 307 -9.67 -12.42 -8.06
CA ILE A 307 -9.80 -11.10 -8.69
C ILE A 307 -8.51 -10.29 -8.58
N GLU A 308 -7.92 -10.20 -7.40
CA GLU A 308 -6.74 -9.38 -7.15
C GLU A 308 -5.47 -9.98 -7.77
N SER A 309 -5.37 -11.32 -7.76
CA SER A 309 -4.12 -12.03 -8.11
C SER A 309 -3.67 -11.80 -9.54
N TYR A 310 -4.61 -11.63 -10.48
CA TYR A 310 -4.29 -11.27 -11.86
C TYR A 310 -3.63 -9.89 -11.97
N TRP A 311 -4.16 -8.88 -11.29
CA TRP A 311 -3.65 -7.52 -11.39
C TRP A 311 -2.31 -7.33 -10.70
N ILE A 312 -2.07 -8.06 -9.59
CA ILE A 312 -0.73 -8.15 -8.98
C ILE A 312 0.26 -8.74 -10.00
N ALA A 313 -0.11 -9.84 -10.66
CA ALA A 313 0.73 -10.48 -11.66
C ALA A 313 0.99 -9.59 -12.88
N GLU A 314 -0.04 -8.93 -13.41
CA GLU A 314 0.06 -8.00 -14.55
C GLU A 314 1.02 -6.86 -14.22
N LYS A 315 0.83 -6.20 -13.07
CA LYS A 315 1.70 -5.12 -12.63
C LYS A 315 3.14 -5.61 -12.44
N ALA A 316 3.33 -6.74 -11.77
CA ALA A 316 4.66 -7.30 -11.53
C ALA A 316 5.41 -7.60 -12.84
N VAL A 317 4.73 -8.22 -13.81
CA VAL A 317 5.33 -8.52 -15.12
C VAL A 317 5.64 -7.23 -15.87
N THR A 318 4.70 -6.30 -15.94
CA THR A 318 4.90 -5.01 -16.65
C THR A 318 6.07 -4.23 -16.04
N THR A 319 6.13 -4.08 -14.72
CA THR A 319 7.22 -3.36 -14.05
C THR A 319 8.56 -4.09 -14.13
N ALA A 320 8.59 -5.42 -14.02
CA ALA A 320 9.83 -6.16 -14.24
C ALA A 320 10.40 -5.93 -15.65
N LEU A 321 9.54 -5.94 -16.68
CA LEU A 321 9.93 -5.68 -18.07
C LEU A 321 10.40 -4.23 -18.30
N GLU A 322 9.79 -3.24 -17.63
CA GLU A 322 10.22 -1.84 -17.68
C GLU A 322 11.61 -1.63 -17.05
N LEU A 323 11.95 -2.43 -16.03
CA LEU A 323 13.24 -2.38 -15.36
C LEU A 323 14.35 -3.14 -16.11
N LEU A 324 14.00 -3.98 -17.08
CA LEU A 324 15.00 -4.65 -17.91
C LEU A 324 15.73 -3.62 -18.80
N PRO A 325 17.05 -3.78 -19.01
CA PRO A 325 17.74 -3.05 -20.07
C PRO A 325 17.18 -3.47 -21.44
N ALA A 326 17.65 -2.81 -22.51
CA ALA A 326 17.22 -3.12 -23.88
C ALA A 326 17.66 -4.53 -24.33
N VAL A 327 16.95 -5.56 -23.88
CA VAL A 327 17.16 -6.98 -24.17
C VAL A 327 15.94 -7.55 -24.86
N LYS A 328 16.16 -8.43 -25.83
CA LYS A 328 15.08 -9.16 -26.50
C LYS A 328 14.54 -10.25 -25.59
N ILE A 329 13.27 -10.20 -25.22
CA ILE A 329 12.64 -11.17 -24.30
C ILE A 329 11.94 -12.32 -25.03
N GLU A 330 11.50 -12.14 -26.28
CA GLU A 330 10.73 -13.15 -26.99
C GLU A 330 11.60 -14.38 -27.28
N GLY A 331 11.07 -15.56 -26.94
CA GLY A 331 11.76 -16.85 -27.01
C GLY A 331 12.78 -17.08 -25.87
N GLN A 332 13.07 -16.07 -25.05
CA GLN A 332 13.95 -16.24 -23.90
C GLN A 332 13.26 -17.08 -22.81
N PRO A 333 14.04 -17.88 -22.07
CA PRO A 333 13.52 -18.65 -20.95
C PRO A 333 13.18 -17.75 -19.77
N ALA A 334 12.02 -17.99 -19.16
CA ALA A 334 11.62 -17.41 -17.89
C ALA A 334 11.31 -18.54 -16.90
N LEU A 335 11.45 -18.25 -15.61
CA LEU A 335 11.14 -19.17 -14.52
C LEU A 335 10.21 -18.48 -13.51
N VAL A 336 9.18 -19.19 -13.08
CA VAL A 336 8.33 -18.79 -11.96
C VAL A 336 8.52 -19.78 -10.81
N VAL A 337 8.96 -19.28 -9.66
CA VAL A 337 9.10 -20.05 -8.42
C VAL A 337 7.91 -19.70 -7.52
N GLY A 338 7.02 -20.67 -7.32
CA GLY A 338 5.70 -20.49 -6.73
C GLY A 338 4.62 -20.40 -7.81
N TYR A 339 3.69 -21.36 -7.82
CA TYR A 339 2.61 -21.50 -8.79
C TYR A 339 1.21 -21.41 -8.14
N GLY A 340 1.10 -20.68 -7.03
CA GLY A 340 -0.20 -20.30 -6.46
C GLY A 340 -0.94 -19.25 -7.31
N ASN A 341 -1.96 -18.61 -6.73
CA ASN A 341 -2.86 -17.69 -7.46
C ASN A 341 -2.15 -16.62 -8.30
N VAL A 342 -1.09 -15.98 -7.78
CA VAL A 342 -0.33 -14.95 -8.51
C VAL A 342 0.64 -15.59 -9.51
N GLY A 343 1.36 -16.63 -9.09
CA GLY A 343 2.36 -17.32 -9.92
C GLY A 343 1.78 -17.91 -11.20
N ALA A 344 0.58 -18.50 -11.14
CA ALA A 344 -0.12 -19.02 -12.30
C ALA A 344 -0.43 -17.93 -13.34
N HIS A 345 -0.84 -16.73 -12.90
CA HIS A 345 -1.05 -15.59 -13.79
C HIS A 345 0.25 -15.04 -14.35
N ILE A 346 1.33 -14.98 -13.56
CA ILE A 346 2.66 -14.57 -14.05
C ILE A 346 3.13 -15.52 -15.17
N ALA A 347 3.03 -16.83 -14.97
CA ALA A 347 3.40 -17.83 -15.97
C ALA A 347 2.59 -17.65 -17.28
N ALA A 348 1.28 -17.43 -17.17
CA ALA A 348 0.42 -17.19 -18.32
C ALA A 348 0.79 -15.88 -19.07
N LEU A 349 1.01 -14.78 -18.33
CA LEU A 349 1.40 -13.49 -18.90
C LEU A 349 2.76 -13.57 -19.61
N LEU A 350 3.76 -14.22 -19.02
CA LEU A 350 5.08 -14.42 -19.64
C LEU A 350 4.98 -15.24 -20.93
N THR A 351 4.09 -16.23 -20.96
CA THR A 351 3.78 -17.00 -22.18
C THR A 351 3.14 -16.12 -23.25
N GLN A 352 2.20 -15.23 -22.87
CA GLN A 352 1.64 -14.23 -23.79
C GLN A 352 2.70 -13.23 -24.31
N ARG A 353 3.72 -12.93 -23.51
CA ARG A 353 4.94 -12.19 -23.92
C ARG A 353 5.93 -13.05 -24.72
N ARG A 354 5.52 -14.25 -25.16
CA ARG A 354 6.27 -15.19 -26.00
C ARG A 354 7.56 -15.71 -25.36
N MET A 355 7.67 -15.71 -24.03
CA MET A 355 8.79 -16.33 -23.31
C MET A 355 8.58 -17.85 -23.17
N ARG A 356 9.66 -18.60 -23.01
CA ARG A 356 9.60 -20.04 -22.70
C ARG A 356 9.54 -20.22 -21.19
N VAL A 357 8.38 -20.55 -20.65
CA VAL A 357 8.15 -20.54 -19.20
C VAL A 357 8.43 -21.91 -18.59
N ALA A 358 9.21 -21.91 -17.52
CA ALA A 358 9.34 -23.02 -16.58
C ALA A 358 8.74 -22.63 -15.22
N VAL A 359 8.35 -23.64 -14.45
CA VAL A 359 7.72 -23.47 -13.15
C VAL A 359 8.33 -24.43 -12.13
N HIS A 360 8.51 -23.94 -10.91
CA HIS A 360 8.78 -24.77 -9.73
C HIS A 360 7.84 -24.38 -8.59
N ASP A 361 7.33 -25.37 -7.86
CA ASP A 361 6.62 -25.19 -6.60
C ASP A 361 6.99 -26.33 -5.64
N ALA A 362 7.01 -26.03 -4.34
CA ALA A 362 7.23 -27.02 -3.30
C ALA A 362 5.97 -27.87 -3.04
N ASP A 363 4.78 -27.32 -3.29
CA ASP A 363 3.52 -28.06 -3.27
C ASP A 363 3.39 -28.87 -4.57
N ILE A 364 3.31 -30.20 -4.41
CA ILE A 364 3.20 -31.13 -5.53
C ILE A 364 1.92 -30.93 -6.35
N LEU A 365 0.81 -30.49 -5.75
CA LEU A 365 -0.43 -30.24 -6.48
C LEU A 365 -0.27 -29.05 -7.41
N GLN A 366 0.34 -27.96 -6.93
CA GLN A 366 0.62 -26.78 -7.76
C GLN A 366 1.60 -27.11 -8.89
N LEU A 367 2.60 -27.96 -8.63
CA LEU A 367 3.53 -28.40 -9.65
C LEU A 367 2.87 -29.30 -10.71
N ILE A 368 1.93 -30.17 -10.31
CA ILE A 368 1.11 -30.96 -11.25
C ILE A 368 0.24 -30.03 -12.11
N ASP A 369 -0.44 -29.05 -11.51
CA ASP A 369 -1.27 -28.09 -12.24
C ASP A 369 -0.44 -27.28 -13.26
N ALA A 370 0.79 -26.91 -12.90
CA ALA A 370 1.73 -26.27 -13.82
C ALA A 370 2.14 -27.20 -14.98
N HIS A 371 2.39 -28.47 -14.69
CA HIS A 371 2.74 -29.47 -15.70
C HIS A 371 1.59 -29.68 -16.70
N GLU A 372 0.37 -29.87 -16.21
CA GLU A 372 -0.83 -30.03 -17.03
C GLU A 372 -1.16 -28.76 -17.84
N SER A 373 -0.73 -27.58 -17.36
CA SER A 373 -0.81 -26.32 -18.10
C SER A 373 0.23 -26.20 -19.22
N GLY A 374 1.13 -27.18 -19.39
CA GLY A 374 2.13 -27.24 -20.46
C GLY A 374 3.46 -26.55 -20.17
N TYR A 375 3.72 -26.18 -18.92
CA TYR A 375 5.00 -25.59 -18.52
C TYR A 375 6.08 -26.64 -18.31
N VAL A 376 7.35 -26.25 -18.50
CA VAL A 376 8.48 -27.10 -18.08
C VAL A 376 8.56 -27.08 -16.55
N THR A 377 8.49 -28.25 -15.93
CA THR A 377 8.47 -28.39 -14.46
C THR A 377 9.58 -29.33 -13.97
N ASP A 378 10.13 -29.05 -12.79
CA ASP A 378 11.00 -29.98 -12.07
C ASP A 378 10.78 -29.83 -10.56
N ARG A 379 10.95 -30.93 -9.82
CA ARG A 379 10.96 -30.95 -8.35
C ARG A 379 12.28 -30.43 -7.79
N ASP A 380 13.37 -30.50 -8.54
CA ASP A 380 14.67 -29.95 -8.14
C ASP A 380 14.94 -28.61 -8.83
N LEU A 381 14.66 -27.51 -8.13
CA LEU A 381 14.84 -26.14 -8.64
C LEU A 381 16.27 -25.88 -9.16
N PRO A 382 17.35 -26.29 -8.47
CA PRO A 382 18.71 -26.23 -9.01
C PRO A 382 18.92 -26.90 -10.36
N ALA A 383 18.33 -28.08 -10.57
CA ALA A 383 18.43 -28.78 -11.86
C ALA A 383 17.59 -28.10 -12.94
N LEU A 384 16.45 -27.49 -12.57
CA LEU A 384 15.65 -26.70 -13.50
C LEU A 384 16.38 -25.43 -13.95
N LEU A 385 17.00 -24.70 -13.03
CA LEU A 385 17.80 -23.50 -13.30
C LEU A 385 18.95 -23.82 -14.26
N ASP A 386 19.65 -24.93 -14.02
CA ASP A 386 20.78 -25.38 -14.84
C ASP A 386 20.37 -25.73 -16.27
N ARG A 387 19.26 -26.45 -16.47
CA ARG A 387 18.82 -26.90 -17.80
C ARG A 387 18.01 -25.87 -18.59
N HIS A 388 17.21 -25.05 -17.90
CA HIS A 388 16.32 -24.08 -18.55
C HIS A 388 16.99 -22.73 -18.78
N GLU A 389 18.01 -22.40 -17.97
CA GLU A 389 18.81 -21.19 -18.05
C GLU A 389 17.95 -19.91 -18.15
N PRO A 390 17.07 -19.61 -17.17
CA PRO A 390 16.14 -18.49 -17.27
C PRO A 390 16.85 -17.14 -17.31
N LEU A 391 16.43 -16.27 -18.25
CA LEU A 391 16.79 -14.86 -18.27
C LEU A 391 16.07 -14.08 -17.17
N LEU A 392 14.80 -14.40 -16.92
CA LEU A 392 13.95 -13.71 -15.96
C LEU A 392 13.36 -14.72 -14.97
N VAL A 393 13.55 -14.49 -13.68
CA VAL A 393 13.07 -15.35 -12.60
C VAL A 393 12.15 -14.55 -11.68
N PHE A 394 10.92 -15.03 -11.51
CA PHE A 394 9.97 -14.49 -10.55
C PHE A 394 9.93 -15.37 -9.30
N GLY A 395 10.14 -14.77 -8.13
CA GLY A 395 9.90 -15.40 -6.83
C GLY A 395 8.55 -14.94 -6.27
N VAL A 396 7.63 -15.89 -6.05
CA VAL A 396 6.21 -15.63 -5.74
C VAL A 396 5.68 -16.60 -4.68
N THR A 397 6.55 -17.08 -3.79
CA THR A 397 6.22 -18.12 -2.80
C THR A 397 5.70 -17.57 -1.47
N GLY A 398 5.96 -16.30 -1.18
CA GLY A 398 5.77 -15.70 0.15
C GLY A 398 6.81 -16.16 1.19
N ARG A 399 7.84 -16.89 0.74
CA ARG A 399 8.97 -17.45 1.50
C ARG A 399 10.25 -17.24 0.68
N THR A 400 11.37 -17.85 1.07
CA THR A 400 12.60 -17.79 0.29
C THR A 400 12.54 -18.77 -0.89
N SER A 401 12.48 -18.21 -2.10
CA SER A 401 12.52 -18.93 -3.38
C SER A 401 13.92 -19.42 -3.74
N MET A 402 14.96 -18.60 -3.52
CA MET A 402 16.34 -18.94 -3.85
C MET A 402 17.32 -18.56 -2.76
N SER A 403 18.26 -19.47 -2.50
CA SER A 403 19.35 -19.32 -1.56
C SER A 403 20.69 -19.65 -2.24
N THR A 404 21.75 -19.82 -1.45
CA THR A 404 23.09 -20.20 -1.93
C THR A 404 23.08 -21.34 -2.96
N ARG A 405 22.26 -22.38 -2.74
CA ARG A 405 22.23 -23.56 -3.61
C ARG A 405 21.69 -23.20 -5.00
N GLU A 406 20.60 -22.46 -5.05
CA GLU A 406 19.94 -22.06 -6.30
C GLU A 406 20.77 -21.04 -7.08
N PHE A 407 21.38 -20.06 -6.39
CA PHE A 407 22.23 -19.06 -7.06
C PHE A 407 23.43 -19.70 -7.79
N ARG A 408 24.05 -20.74 -7.20
CA ARG A 408 25.17 -21.48 -7.81
C ARG A 408 24.77 -22.28 -9.07
N SER A 409 23.48 -22.51 -9.29
CA SER A 409 22.97 -23.20 -10.46
C SER A 409 22.68 -22.27 -11.64
N LEU A 410 22.79 -20.95 -11.47
CA LEU A 410 22.66 -20.01 -12.58
C LEU A 410 23.87 -20.12 -13.52
N ARG A 411 23.61 -20.37 -14.81
CA ARG A 411 24.65 -20.57 -15.85
C ARG A 411 24.82 -19.39 -16.79
N ARG A 412 23.91 -18.42 -16.73
CA ARG A 412 23.92 -17.23 -17.59
C ARG A 412 23.36 -16.03 -16.84
N PRO A 413 23.53 -14.81 -17.38
CA PRO A 413 22.97 -13.63 -16.76
C PRO A 413 21.46 -13.74 -16.54
N ALA A 414 21.01 -13.40 -15.34
CA ALA A 414 19.61 -13.55 -14.91
C ALA A 414 19.12 -12.32 -14.14
N TYR A 415 17.84 -12.00 -14.32
CA TYR A 415 17.11 -10.95 -13.62
C TYR A 415 16.15 -11.57 -12.61
N LEU A 416 16.23 -11.13 -11.36
CA LEU A 416 15.43 -11.65 -10.25
C LEU A 416 14.37 -10.62 -9.85
N ALA A 417 13.10 -11.01 -9.91
CA ALA A 417 11.93 -10.18 -9.57
C ALA A 417 11.14 -10.81 -8.41
N SER A 418 11.05 -10.09 -7.29
CA SER A 418 10.27 -10.53 -6.12
C SER A 418 8.82 -10.03 -6.26
N VAL A 419 7.82 -10.87 -5.99
CA VAL A 419 6.39 -10.50 -6.00
C VAL A 419 5.72 -11.00 -4.71
N SER A 420 6.40 -10.82 -3.58
CA SER A 420 5.85 -11.15 -2.26
C SER A 420 5.44 -9.89 -1.50
N SER A 421 5.01 -10.00 -0.25
CA SER A 421 4.75 -8.83 0.60
C SER A 421 5.99 -8.36 1.37
N ARG A 422 7.15 -9.02 1.19
CA ARG A 422 8.40 -8.79 1.93
C ARG A 422 9.65 -9.04 1.06
N ASP A 423 10.79 -8.53 1.52
CA ASP A 423 12.09 -8.64 0.84
C ASP A 423 12.77 -9.99 1.18
N ILE A 424 12.07 -11.11 0.97
CA ILE A 424 12.50 -12.45 1.46
C ILE A 424 12.58 -13.53 0.38
N GLU A 425 12.09 -13.26 -0.83
CA GLU A 425 12.08 -14.25 -1.92
C GLU A 425 13.48 -14.68 -2.33
N PHE A 426 14.45 -13.77 -2.24
CA PHE A 426 15.84 -14.03 -2.53
C PHE A 426 16.67 -13.76 -1.29
N ASP A 427 17.47 -14.73 -0.86
CA ASP A 427 18.43 -14.54 0.24
C ASP A 427 19.59 -13.63 -0.24
N LEU A 428 19.37 -12.32 -0.19
CA LEU A 428 20.34 -11.32 -0.64
C LEU A 428 21.66 -11.39 0.13
N PRO A 429 21.69 -11.57 1.48
CA PRO A 429 22.94 -11.80 2.19
C PRO A 429 23.72 -13.00 1.65
N ALA A 430 23.05 -14.12 1.34
CA ALA A 430 23.69 -15.27 0.73
C ALA A 430 24.19 -14.99 -0.70
N LEU A 431 23.46 -14.19 -1.48
CA LEU A 431 23.88 -13.76 -2.82
C LEU A 431 25.12 -12.86 -2.76
N GLU A 432 25.14 -11.89 -1.85
CA GLU A 432 26.27 -10.98 -1.62
C GLU A 432 27.51 -11.74 -1.15
N ALA A 433 27.36 -12.71 -0.24
CA ALA A 433 28.46 -13.55 0.22
C ALA A 433 29.02 -14.48 -0.88
N LEU A 434 28.22 -14.80 -1.91
CA LEU A 434 28.66 -15.58 -3.06
C LEU A 434 29.35 -14.75 -4.14
N ALA A 435 29.05 -13.44 -4.21
CA ALA A 435 29.49 -12.58 -5.30
C ALA A 435 31.00 -12.31 -5.29
N GLU A 436 31.58 -12.15 -6.46
CA GLU A 436 32.95 -11.70 -6.68
C GLU A 436 32.99 -10.17 -6.76
N GLY A 437 33.42 -9.53 -5.66
CA GLY A 437 33.56 -8.08 -5.57
C GLY A 437 32.29 -7.35 -5.16
N ASP A 438 32.35 -6.02 -5.20
CA ASP A 438 31.24 -5.17 -4.81
C ASP A 438 30.13 -5.17 -5.87
N PRO A 439 28.85 -5.15 -5.45
CA PRO A 439 27.74 -5.10 -6.39
C PRO A 439 27.73 -3.80 -7.18
N VAL A 440 27.34 -3.89 -8.46
CA VAL A 440 27.15 -2.73 -9.33
C VAL A 440 25.74 -2.19 -9.14
N GLU A 441 25.64 -1.00 -8.53
CA GLU A 441 24.39 -0.27 -8.39
C GLU A 441 23.90 0.28 -9.74
N ARG A 442 22.61 0.10 -10.01
CA ARG A 442 21.91 0.64 -11.18
C ARG A 442 20.64 1.34 -10.72
N PRO A 443 20.03 2.23 -11.53
CA PRO A 443 18.71 2.75 -11.21
C PRO A 443 17.76 1.59 -10.94
N CYS A 444 17.23 1.54 -9.71
CA CYS A 444 16.22 0.59 -9.28
C CYS A 444 16.62 -0.90 -9.38
N SER A 445 17.91 -1.22 -9.45
CA SER A 445 18.41 -2.60 -9.48
C SER A 445 19.86 -2.70 -9.02
N ARG A 446 20.28 -3.90 -8.61
CA ARG A 446 21.65 -4.19 -8.17
C ARG A 446 22.17 -5.43 -8.86
N THR A 447 23.38 -5.38 -9.44
CA THR A 447 23.99 -6.53 -10.13
C THR A 447 25.12 -7.11 -9.32
N HIS A 448 25.07 -8.43 -9.09
CA HIS A 448 26.10 -9.22 -8.41
C HIS A 448 26.76 -10.14 -9.42
N VAL A 449 28.09 -10.16 -9.47
CA VAL A 449 28.83 -11.08 -10.35
C VAL A 449 29.11 -12.36 -9.56
N LEU A 450 28.57 -13.49 -9.98
CA LEU A 450 28.83 -14.78 -9.33
C LEU A 450 30.13 -15.42 -9.85
N PRO A 451 30.69 -16.41 -9.12
CA PRO A 451 31.86 -17.15 -9.56
C PRO A 451 31.68 -17.76 -10.95
N GLY A 452 32.66 -17.53 -11.82
CA GLY A 452 32.56 -17.87 -13.25
C GLY A 452 32.01 -16.75 -14.13
N GLY A 453 31.82 -15.54 -13.59
CA GLY A 453 31.46 -14.35 -14.37
C GLY A 453 29.98 -14.25 -14.74
N VAL A 454 29.09 -14.84 -13.93
CA VAL A 454 27.64 -14.84 -14.19
C VAL A 454 26.98 -13.65 -13.49
N ASP A 455 26.43 -12.72 -14.26
CA ASP A 455 25.73 -11.54 -13.73
C ASP A 455 24.32 -11.89 -13.21
N VAL A 456 24.06 -11.62 -11.94
CA VAL A 456 22.74 -11.74 -11.33
C VAL A 456 22.24 -10.36 -10.93
N THR A 457 21.22 -9.87 -11.65
CA THR A 457 20.63 -8.56 -11.39
C THR A 457 19.34 -8.70 -10.58
N VAL A 458 19.33 -8.13 -9.37
CA VAL A 458 18.15 -8.06 -8.51
C VAL A 458 17.37 -6.78 -8.82
N LEU A 459 16.12 -6.94 -9.28
CA LEU A 459 15.22 -5.82 -9.58
C LEU A 459 14.63 -5.22 -8.30
N ALA A 460 14.36 -3.92 -8.31
CA ALA A 460 13.83 -3.13 -7.19
C ALA A 460 14.59 -3.31 -5.86
N GLY A 461 15.87 -3.72 -5.90
CA GLY A 461 16.65 -4.02 -4.69
C GLY A 461 16.14 -5.23 -3.89
N GLY A 462 15.39 -6.14 -4.52
CA GLY A 462 14.80 -7.33 -3.90
C GLY A 462 13.41 -7.09 -3.29
N ARG A 463 12.96 -5.83 -3.31
CA ARG A 463 11.60 -5.46 -2.93
C ARG A 463 10.57 -6.00 -3.91
N PRO A 464 9.31 -6.16 -3.46
CA PRO A 464 8.21 -6.50 -4.34
C PRO A 464 8.10 -5.54 -5.54
N VAL A 465 8.36 -6.04 -6.75
CA VAL A 465 8.44 -5.21 -7.96
C VAL A 465 7.10 -4.57 -8.31
N ASN A 466 5.98 -5.20 -7.92
CA ASN A 466 4.64 -4.67 -8.16
C ASN A 466 4.40 -3.33 -7.47
N PHE A 467 5.09 -3.04 -6.36
CA PHE A 467 4.92 -1.76 -5.68
C PHE A 467 5.94 -0.68 -6.13
N HIS A 468 6.84 -0.98 -7.08
CA HIS A 468 7.92 -0.05 -7.41
C HIS A 468 7.40 1.26 -8.06
N GLU A 469 7.71 2.41 -7.43
CA GLU A 469 7.38 3.79 -7.85
C GLU A 469 5.89 4.11 -8.09
N THR A 470 4.97 3.16 -7.87
CA THR A 470 3.54 3.27 -8.19
C THR A 470 2.68 2.42 -7.25
N ASP A 471 1.36 2.63 -7.27
CA ASP A 471 0.41 1.74 -6.59
C ASP A 471 0.56 0.31 -7.13
N SER A 472 0.52 -0.69 -6.22
CA SER A 472 0.61 -2.10 -6.61
C SER A 472 -0.51 -2.51 -7.54
N ILE A 473 -1.73 -2.12 -7.20
CA ILE A 473 -2.91 -2.29 -8.03
C ILE A 473 -3.77 -1.03 -7.81
N SER A 474 -4.60 -0.67 -8.78
CA SER A 474 -5.50 0.47 -8.61
C SER A 474 -6.53 0.21 -7.51
N ASN A 475 -7.07 1.30 -6.96
CA ASN A 475 -8.17 1.28 -6.00
C ASN A 475 -9.33 0.37 -6.45
N LEU A 476 -9.74 0.44 -7.72
CA LEU A 476 -10.81 -0.40 -8.28
C LEU A 476 -10.53 -1.92 -8.17
N HIS A 477 -9.26 -2.33 -8.19
CA HIS A 477 -8.87 -3.73 -8.09
C HIS A 477 -8.68 -4.18 -6.64
N SER A 478 -8.36 -3.28 -5.71
CA SER A 478 -8.28 -3.56 -4.27
C SER A 478 -9.64 -3.43 -3.55
N ASP A 479 -10.60 -2.71 -4.15
CA ASP A 479 -11.93 -2.39 -3.60
C ASP A 479 -12.66 -3.60 -3.02
N LEU A 480 -12.72 -4.70 -3.78
CA LEU A 480 -13.40 -5.93 -3.34
C LEU A 480 -12.79 -6.52 -2.06
N VAL A 481 -11.47 -6.42 -1.92
CA VAL A 481 -10.75 -6.95 -0.76
C VAL A 481 -11.04 -6.10 0.46
N TYR A 482 -10.99 -4.77 0.32
CA TYR A 482 -11.33 -3.85 1.41
C TYR A 482 -12.80 -3.95 1.82
N ALA A 483 -13.72 -4.10 0.86
CA ALA A 483 -15.12 -4.38 1.15
C ALA A 483 -15.30 -5.71 1.91
N GLY A 484 -14.51 -6.73 1.55
CA GLY A 484 -14.43 -7.99 2.29
C GLY A 484 -13.90 -7.80 3.71
N MET A 485 -12.90 -6.94 3.92
CA MET A 485 -12.38 -6.61 5.25
C MET A 485 -13.41 -5.88 6.12
N LEU A 486 -14.16 -4.92 5.56
CA LEU A 486 -15.25 -4.22 6.24
C LEU A 486 -16.37 -5.21 6.66
N THR A 487 -16.73 -6.12 5.75
CA THR A 487 -17.69 -7.19 6.00
C THR A 487 -17.21 -8.10 7.13
N GLY A 488 -15.95 -8.53 7.07
CA GLY A 488 -15.32 -9.35 8.10
C GLY A 488 -15.29 -8.65 9.47
N ALA A 489 -14.98 -7.36 9.51
CA ALA A 489 -14.96 -6.57 10.74
C ALA A 489 -16.36 -6.51 11.38
N CYS A 490 -17.39 -6.24 10.58
CA CYS A 490 -18.77 -6.24 11.06
C CYS A 490 -19.23 -7.63 11.53
N ALA A 491 -18.81 -8.69 10.84
CA ALA A 491 -19.12 -10.07 11.23
C ALA A 491 -18.45 -10.46 12.55
N VAL A 492 -17.16 -10.14 12.73
CA VAL A 492 -16.44 -10.34 14.00
C VAL A 492 -17.12 -9.57 15.14
N ALA A 493 -17.61 -8.36 14.87
CA ALA A 493 -18.26 -7.52 15.87
C ALA A 493 -19.64 -8.03 16.31
N THR A 494 -20.39 -8.69 15.41
CA THR A 494 -21.84 -8.93 15.60
C THR A 494 -22.28 -10.39 15.55
N ARG A 495 -21.50 -11.29 14.93
CA ARG A 495 -21.86 -12.70 14.77
C ARG A 495 -21.12 -13.55 15.80
N PRO A 496 -21.74 -14.62 16.33
CA PRO A 496 -21.01 -15.66 17.04
C PRO A 496 -19.96 -16.29 16.12
N ALA A 497 -18.72 -16.41 16.59
CA ALA A 497 -17.63 -17.01 15.85
C ALA A 497 -16.76 -17.86 16.79
N PRO A 498 -16.30 -19.04 16.34
CA PRO A 498 -15.39 -19.85 17.14
C PRO A 498 -14.03 -19.14 17.26
N PRO A 499 -13.31 -19.31 18.38
CA PRO A 499 -11.91 -18.90 18.48
C PRO A 499 -11.06 -19.62 17.43
N GLY A 500 -10.03 -18.93 16.93
CA GLY A 500 -9.13 -19.49 15.94
C GLY A 500 -9.43 -19.08 14.50
N LEU A 501 -8.71 -19.72 13.58
CA LEU A 501 -8.77 -19.47 12.15
C LEU A 501 -9.79 -20.41 11.50
N ASP A 502 -10.98 -19.88 11.17
CA ASP A 502 -12.03 -20.65 10.48
C ASP A 502 -12.29 -20.07 9.09
N ARG A 503 -11.73 -20.74 8.08
CA ARG A 503 -11.92 -20.39 6.67
C ARG A 503 -13.38 -20.56 6.22
N ALA A 504 -14.06 -21.60 6.67
CA ALA A 504 -15.42 -21.90 6.23
C ALA A 504 -16.39 -20.81 6.73
N TRP A 505 -16.18 -20.34 7.95
CA TRP A 505 -16.92 -19.19 8.49
C TRP A 505 -16.67 -17.91 7.68
N ALA A 506 -15.40 -17.59 7.37
CA ALA A 506 -15.08 -16.40 6.58
C ALA A 506 -15.68 -16.44 5.17
N ASP A 507 -15.56 -17.57 4.46
CA ASP A 507 -16.16 -17.77 3.14
C ASP A 507 -17.70 -17.64 3.21
N ALA A 508 -18.35 -18.27 4.19
CA ALA A 508 -19.81 -18.19 4.37
C ALA A 508 -20.29 -16.75 4.60
N VAL A 509 -19.62 -16.00 5.46
CA VAL A 509 -19.93 -14.58 5.70
C VAL A 509 -19.82 -13.76 4.41
N LEU A 510 -18.74 -13.95 3.63
CA LEU A 510 -18.55 -13.20 2.39
C LEU A 510 -19.58 -13.59 1.32
N GLU A 511 -19.92 -14.87 1.21
CA GLU A 511 -20.92 -15.37 0.26
C GLU A 511 -22.33 -14.84 0.60
N GLU A 512 -22.69 -14.75 1.89
CA GLU A 512 -23.98 -14.21 2.36
C GLU A 512 -24.07 -12.68 2.29
N SER A 513 -22.95 -11.97 2.19
CA SER A 513 -22.89 -10.50 2.34
C SER A 513 -23.48 -9.69 1.18
N GLY A 514 -23.76 -10.33 0.04
CA GLY A 514 -24.11 -9.66 -1.22
C GLY A 514 -22.92 -9.03 -1.97
N LEU A 515 -21.71 -9.04 -1.41
CA LEU A 515 -20.54 -8.40 -2.00
C LEU A 515 -20.16 -8.96 -3.38
N LEU A 516 -20.25 -10.28 -3.57
CA LEU A 516 -19.98 -10.92 -4.86
C LEU A 516 -21.04 -10.53 -5.92
N GLN A 517 -22.29 -10.34 -5.49
CA GLN A 517 -23.36 -9.90 -6.38
C GLN A 517 -23.13 -8.46 -6.80
N ASP A 518 -22.76 -7.55 -5.89
CA ASP A 518 -22.41 -6.17 -6.25
C ASP A 518 -21.27 -6.11 -7.27
N TYR A 519 -20.24 -6.94 -7.07
CA TYR A 519 -19.12 -7.03 -7.99
C TYR A 519 -19.62 -7.44 -9.38
N TYR A 520 -20.46 -8.48 -9.44
CA TYR A 520 -20.99 -8.99 -10.69
C TYR A 520 -21.95 -8.00 -11.37
N ASP A 521 -22.83 -7.33 -10.63
CA ASP A 521 -23.76 -6.35 -11.19
C ASP A 521 -23.04 -5.11 -11.74
N ARG A 522 -21.91 -4.76 -11.14
CA ARG A 522 -21.08 -3.62 -11.54
C ARG A 522 -20.20 -3.90 -12.75
N TYR A 523 -19.51 -5.03 -12.76
CA TYR A 523 -18.48 -5.34 -13.77
C TYR A 523 -18.88 -6.42 -14.76
N GLY A 524 -19.97 -7.14 -14.49
CA GLY A 524 -20.55 -8.14 -15.37
C GLY A 524 -21.40 -7.52 -16.49
N PRO A 525 -21.90 -8.37 -17.41
CA PRO A 525 -22.72 -7.90 -18.52
C PRO A 525 -24.06 -7.36 -18.03
N HIS A 526 -24.41 -6.13 -18.42
CA HIS A 526 -25.75 -5.59 -18.14
C HIS A 526 -26.82 -6.28 -19.02
N ALA A 527 -27.90 -6.73 -18.39
CA ALA A 527 -29.07 -7.20 -19.13
C ALA A 527 -29.64 -6.03 -19.97
N ARG A 528 -29.67 -6.18 -21.30
CA ARG A 528 -30.37 -5.23 -22.16
C ARG A 528 -31.85 -5.30 -21.84
N VAL A 529 -32.39 -4.28 -21.18
CA VAL A 529 -33.83 -4.09 -21.08
C VAL A 529 -34.34 -3.73 -22.48
N THR A 530 -34.73 -4.73 -23.26
CA THR A 530 -35.54 -4.50 -24.46
C THR A 530 -36.89 -3.95 -24.01
N VAL A 531 -37.02 -2.63 -24.03
CA VAL A 531 -38.33 -1.97 -23.98
C VAL A 531 -39.08 -2.40 -25.24
N ARG A 532 -39.91 -3.44 -25.13
CA ARG A 532 -40.94 -3.72 -26.15
C ARG A 532 -41.91 -2.54 -26.07
N THR A 533 -41.75 -1.59 -26.98
CA THR A 533 -42.76 -0.57 -27.24
C THR A 533 -44.04 -1.27 -27.68
N ALA A 534 -44.95 -1.48 -26.75
CA ALA A 534 -46.32 -1.82 -27.06
C ALA A 534 -47.01 -0.56 -27.61
N GLY A 535 -47.38 -0.59 -28.89
CA GLY A 535 -48.43 0.27 -29.44
C GLY A 535 -48.01 1.21 -30.59
N SER A 536 -48.25 0.77 -31.82
CA SER A 536 -49.02 1.54 -32.79
C SER A 536 -49.47 0.61 -33.93
N ALA A 537 -50.49 -0.19 -33.66
CA ALA A 537 -51.36 -0.74 -34.68
C ALA A 537 -52.63 0.12 -34.69
N ALA A 538 -52.64 1.20 -35.46
CA ALA A 538 -53.87 1.90 -35.81
C ALA A 538 -53.72 2.68 -37.12
N ARG A 539 -54.40 2.14 -38.14
CA ARG A 539 -55.16 2.87 -39.18
C ARG A 539 -54.42 3.83 -40.11
N THR A 540 -54.28 3.39 -41.35
CA THR A 540 -54.65 4.22 -42.51
C THR A 540 -55.49 3.39 -43.48
N ALA A 541 -56.81 3.61 -43.39
CA ALA A 541 -57.73 3.40 -44.51
C ALA A 541 -57.96 4.77 -45.14
N ARG A 542 -57.48 4.96 -46.37
CA ARG A 542 -58.12 5.71 -47.46
C ARG A 542 -57.29 5.58 -48.73
#